data_AF-A0A7S3I095-F1
#
_entry.id   AF-A0A7S3I095-F1
#
_cell.length_a   1.000
_cell.length_b   1.000
_cell.length_c   1.000
_cell.angle_alpha   90.00
_cell.angle_beta   90.00
_cell.angle_gamma   90.00
#
_symmetry.space_group_name_H-M   'P 1'
#
loop_
_entity.id
_entity.type
_entity.pdbx_description
1 polymer ?
#
loop_
_entity_poly.entity_id
_entity_poly.type
_entity_poly.pdbx_seq_one_letter_code
_entity_poly.pdbx_strand_id
1 'polypeptide(L)'
;MDANFVMAAMEQYVQAVDAVQAVDAKPISQLTTNEYNAMLIGLLEGVLQQEGLTEVQTCISDGTDEGKQTVKAFKDLWHREWLTGVKELGVVVEGIPHLVKDCVHIGDDITKLESWAVVFKDPSALPGIVKSNVTHSLIKLTRDLNKAKNEWKDETYYKFGTTLGEMLVIATQPLNMDF
;
A
#
# COMPACT_ATOMS: atom_id res chain seq x y z
N MET A 1 -14.54 25.33 -16.92
CA MET A 1 -13.87 24.04 -17.15
C MET A 1 -14.70 23.00 -16.42
N ASP A 2 -15.31 22.06 -17.14
CA ASP A 2 -16.19 21.04 -16.55
C ASP A 2 -15.34 19.99 -15.80
N ALA A 3 -15.79 19.53 -14.64
CA ALA A 3 -15.14 18.45 -13.88
C ALA A 3 -14.97 17.18 -14.74
N ASN A 4 -15.91 16.91 -15.64
CA ASN A 4 -15.81 15.79 -16.58
C ASN A 4 -14.64 15.95 -17.56
N PHE A 5 -14.35 17.18 -17.99
CA PHE A 5 -13.24 17.47 -18.89
C PHE A 5 -11.88 17.26 -18.19
N VAL A 6 -11.78 17.66 -16.91
CA VAL A 6 -10.56 17.46 -16.12
C VAL A 6 -10.32 15.97 -15.85
N MET A 7 -11.37 15.23 -15.51
CA MET A 7 -11.29 13.78 -15.25
C MET A 7 -10.86 13.00 -16.50
N ALA A 8 -11.45 13.31 -17.66
CA ALA A 8 -11.09 12.66 -18.93
C ALA A 8 -9.64 12.96 -19.34
N ALA A 9 -9.17 14.21 -19.16
CA ALA A 9 -7.79 14.57 -19.44
C ALA A 9 -6.80 13.88 -18.48
N MET A 10 -7.17 13.71 -17.21
CA MET A 10 -6.37 12.95 -16.24
C MET A 10 -6.33 11.46 -16.59
N GLU A 11 -7.45 10.86 -17.00
CA GLU A 11 -7.50 9.46 -17.44
C GLU A 11 -6.63 9.22 -18.68
N GLN A 12 -6.69 10.12 -19.65
CA GLN A 12 -5.89 10.04 -20.87
C GLN A 12 -4.39 10.23 -20.59
N TYR A 13 -4.04 11.09 -19.62
CA TYR A 13 -2.67 11.24 -19.13
C TYR A 13 -2.18 9.96 -18.42
N VAL A 14 -2.98 9.39 -17.53
CA VAL A 14 -2.68 8.13 -16.82
C VAL A 14 -2.42 6.99 -17.81
N GLN A 15 -3.28 6.81 -18.81
CA GLN A 15 -3.11 5.79 -19.85
C GLN A 15 -1.83 5.99 -20.69
N ALA A 16 -1.49 7.24 -21.01
CA ALA A 16 -0.25 7.55 -21.72
C ALA A 16 1.00 7.28 -20.85
N VAL A 17 0.94 7.50 -19.54
CA VAL A 17 2.05 7.20 -18.63
C VAL A 17 2.22 5.68 -18.46
N ASP A 18 1.15 4.89 -18.49
CA ASP A 18 1.21 3.42 -18.40
C ASP A 18 1.89 2.78 -19.60
N ALA A 19 1.61 3.29 -20.81
CA ALA A 19 2.24 2.81 -22.05
C ALA A 19 3.75 3.08 -22.10
N VAL A 20 4.24 4.13 -21.41
CA VAL A 20 5.67 4.50 -21.37
C VAL A 20 6.45 3.71 -20.31
N GLN A 21 5.77 3.17 -19.29
CA GLN A 21 6.43 2.62 -18.09
C GLN A 21 6.66 1.10 -18.07
N ALA A 22 6.26 0.38 -19.11
CA ALA A 22 6.61 -1.04 -19.25
C ALA A 22 8.13 -1.29 -19.49
N VAL A 23 8.97 -0.24 -19.56
CA VAL A 23 10.35 -0.34 -20.07
C VAL A 23 11.43 -0.16 -18.99
N ASP A 24 11.14 0.44 -17.83
CA ASP A 24 12.19 0.90 -16.89
C ASP A 24 12.16 0.28 -15.47
N ALA A 25 11.16 -0.55 -15.12
CA ALA A 25 11.12 -1.17 -13.80
C ALA A 25 11.54 -2.66 -13.85
N LYS A 26 12.33 -3.10 -12.88
CA LYS A 26 12.70 -4.50 -12.71
C LYS A 26 11.44 -5.39 -12.66
N PRO A 27 11.35 -6.46 -13.48
CA PRO A 27 10.25 -7.41 -13.41
C PRO A 27 10.10 -7.99 -12.01
N ILE A 28 8.86 -8.13 -11.53
CA ILE A 28 8.60 -8.65 -10.18
C ILE A 28 9.31 -10.00 -9.92
N SER A 29 9.33 -10.88 -10.93
CA SER A 29 9.98 -12.19 -10.85
C SER A 29 11.50 -12.15 -10.69
N GLN A 30 12.12 -10.98 -10.83
CA GLN A 30 13.56 -10.78 -10.67
C GLN A 30 13.93 -10.14 -9.33
N LEU A 31 12.95 -9.74 -8.51
CA LEU A 31 13.23 -9.23 -7.16
C LEU A 31 13.84 -10.34 -6.29
N THR A 32 14.80 -9.94 -5.49
CA THR A 32 15.38 -10.73 -4.40
C THR A 32 14.43 -10.72 -3.20
N THR A 33 14.56 -11.72 -2.32
CA THR A 33 13.82 -11.75 -1.05
C THR A 33 14.00 -10.47 -0.24
N ASN A 34 15.19 -9.87 -0.24
CA ASN A 34 15.46 -8.62 0.46
C ASN A 34 14.68 -7.43 -0.11
N GLU A 35 14.48 -7.37 -1.44
CA GLU A 35 13.68 -6.32 -2.08
C GLU A 35 12.18 -6.50 -1.76
N TYR A 36 11.68 -7.73 -1.74
CA TYR A 36 10.33 -8.02 -1.26
C TYR A 36 10.14 -7.63 0.19
N ASN A 37 11.06 -8.02 1.06
CA ASN A 37 11.01 -7.71 2.48
C ASN A 37 11.10 -6.19 2.74
N ALA A 38 11.95 -5.46 1.99
CA ALA A 38 12.03 -4.01 2.09
C ALA A 38 10.67 -3.33 1.82
N MET A 39 9.93 -3.80 0.82
CA MET A 39 8.58 -3.33 0.53
C MET A 39 7.58 -3.65 1.64
N LEU A 40 7.64 -4.84 2.25
CA LEU A 40 6.76 -5.20 3.37
C LEU A 40 7.05 -4.40 4.64
N ILE A 41 8.32 -4.13 4.92
CA ILE A 41 8.71 -3.27 6.05
C ILE A 41 8.24 -1.84 5.80
N GLY A 42 8.42 -1.33 4.59
CA GLY A 42 7.86 -0.04 4.19
C GLY A 42 6.35 0.01 4.39
N LEU A 43 5.62 -1.01 3.92
CA LEU A 43 4.17 -1.13 4.10
C LEU A 43 3.78 -1.06 5.59
N LEU A 44 4.47 -1.81 6.44
CA LEU A 44 4.27 -1.78 7.88
C LEU A 44 4.50 -0.37 8.47
N GLU A 45 5.58 0.29 8.08
CA GLU A 45 5.89 1.67 8.49
C GLU A 45 4.80 2.65 8.06
N GLY A 46 4.32 2.57 6.81
CA GLY A 46 3.24 3.42 6.32
C GLY A 46 1.92 3.21 7.05
N VAL A 47 1.60 1.96 7.43
CA VAL A 47 0.42 1.62 8.23
C VAL A 47 0.53 2.15 9.66
N LEU A 48 1.68 1.94 10.29
CA LEU A 48 1.92 2.34 11.67
C LEU A 48 2.19 3.85 11.81
N GLN A 49 2.42 4.55 10.71
CA GLN A 49 2.78 5.97 10.66
C GLN A 49 3.99 6.29 11.57
N GLN A 50 4.98 5.41 11.56
CA GLN A 50 6.18 5.52 12.39
C GLN A 50 7.43 5.19 11.57
N GLU A 51 8.55 5.84 11.89
CA GLU A 51 9.81 5.61 11.19
C GLU A 51 10.65 4.52 11.88
N GLY A 52 11.50 3.85 11.09
CA GLY A 52 12.69 3.21 11.64
C GLY A 52 12.48 1.81 12.20
N LEU A 53 11.76 0.96 11.47
CA LEU A 53 11.60 -0.48 11.74
C LEU A 53 12.88 -1.28 11.42
N THR A 54 14.05 -0.79 11.84
CA THR A 54 15.37 -1.35 11.50
C THR A 54 15.56 -2.77 12.05
N GLU A 55 14.90 -3.09 13.16
CA GLU A 55 14.95 -4.44 13.74
C GLU A 55 14.27 -5.45 12.83
N VAL A 56 13.09 -5.13 12.30
CA VAL A 56 12.33 -5.98 11.37
C VAL A 56 13.19 -6.36 10.15
N GLN A 57 13.98 -5.43 9.63
CA GLN A 57 14.87 -5.67 8.49
C GLN A 57 15.86 -6.83 8.71
N THR A 58 16.23 -7.11 9.96
CA THR A 58 17.24 -8.13 10.29
C THR A 58 16.66 -9.51 10.56
N CYS A 59 15.36 -9.60 10.86
CA CYS A 59 14.73 -10.80 11.41
C CYS A 59 13.48 -11.25 10.65
N ILE A 60 12.94 -10.43 9.74
CA ILE A 60 11.83 -10.81 8.88
C ILE A 60 12.18 -12.05 8.06
N SER A 61 11.26 -13.01 8.01
CA SER A 61 11.41 -14.22 7.20
C SER A 61 11.22 -13.93 5.70
N ASP A 62 11.16 -14.98 4.89
CA ASP A 62 10.86 -14.84 3.45
C ASP A 62 9.41 -14.36 3.26
N GLY A 63 9.24 -13.09 2.87
CA GLY A 63 7.95 -12.48 2.54
C GLY A 63 7.70 -12.37 1.03
N THR A 64 8.32 -13.24 0.23
CA THR A 64 8.23 -13.14 -1.24
C THR A 64 6.79 -13.16 -1.75
N ASP A 65 5.91 -13.98 -1.18
CA ASP A 65 4.53 -14.12 -1.66
C ASP A 65 3.66 -12.93 -1.24
N GLU A 66 3.82 -12.42 -0.02
CA GLU A 66 3.20 -11.18 0.47
C GLU A 66 3.68 -9.98 -0.35
N GLY A 67 4.96 -9.96 -0.72
CA GLY A 67 5.51 -8.93 -1.58
C GLY A 67 4.91 -8.97 -3.00
N LYS A 68 4.72 -10.16 -3.59
CA LYS A 68 4.00 -10.29 -4.87
C LYS A 68 2.56 -9.80 -4.76
N GLN A 69 1.89 -10.14 -3.66
CA GLN A 69 0.52 -9.72 -3.39
C GLN A 69 0.44 -8.19 -3.22
N THR A 70 1.44 -7.55 -2.61
CA THR A 70 1.53 -6.09 -2.49
C THR A 70 1.57 -5.41 -3.86
N VAL A 71 2.38 -5.94 -4.79
CA VAL A 71 2.45 -5.40 -6.16
C VAL A 71 1.16 -5.67 -6.94
N LYS A 72 0.49 -6.81 -6.71
CA LYS A 72 -0.84 -7.08 -7.26
C LYS A 72 -1.83 -6.01 -6.78
N ALA A 73 -1.87 -5.75 -5.48
CA ALA A 73 -2.75 -4.76 -4.90
C ALA A 73 -2.50 -3.38 -5.49
N PHE A 74 -1.24 -2.97 -5.65
CA PHE A 74 -0.88 -1.72 -6.33
C PHE A 74 -1.45 -1.64 -7.75
N LYS A 75 -1.38 -2.71 -8.55
CA LYS A 75 -1.97 -2.74 -9.90
C LYS A 75 -3.48 -2.55 -9.87
N ASP A 76 -4.16 -3.18 -8.91
CA ASP A 76 -5.61 -3.03 -8.77
C ASP A 76 -5.98 -1.61 -8.34
N LEU A 77 -5.25 -1.01 -7.39
CA LEU A 77 -5.40 0.40 -7.03
C LEU A 77 -5.16 1.32 -8.24
N TRP A 78 -4.13 1.02 -9.04
CA TRP A 78 -3.79 1.77 -10.25
C TRP A 78 -4.90 1.72 -11.32
N HIS A 79 -5.56 0.58 -11.48
CA HIS A 79 -6.75 0.40 -12.32
C HIS A 79 -8.05 0.93 -11.68
N ARG A 80 -7.95 1.67 -10.56
CA ARG A 80 -9.09 2.23 -9.80
C ARG A 80 -9.99 1.17 -9.15
N GLU A 81 -9.52 -0.06 -9.01
CA GLU A 81 -10.18 -1.12 -8.25
C GLU A 81 -9.88 -0.99 -6.74
N TRP A 82 -10.19 0.18 -6.17
CA TRP A 82 -9.79 0.59 -4.82
C TRP A 82 -10.15 -0.43 -3.73
N LEU A 83 -11.38 -0.96 -3.76
CA LEU A 83 -11.81 -1.94 -2.76
C LEU A 83 -11.03 -3.25 -2.87
N THR A 84 -10.74 -3.70 -4.09
CA THR A 84 -9.94 -4.91 -4.33
C THR A 84 -8.53 -4.69 -3.79
N GLY A 85 -7.84 -3.65 -4.24
CA GLY A 85 -6.48 -3.36 -3.79
C GLY A 85 -6.37 -3.15 -2.27
N VAL A 86 -7.34 -2.47 -1.64
CA VAL A 86 -7.38 -2.31 -0.18
C VAL A 86 -7.54 -3.64 0.55
N LYS A 87 -8.40 -4.54 0.07
CA LYS A 87 -8.56 -5.87 0.67
C LYS A 87 -7.29 -6.70 0.52
N GLU A 88 -6.62 -6.61 -0.62
CA GLU A 88 -5.37 -7.32 -0.86
C GLU A 88 -4.23 -6.84 0.01
N LEU A 89 -4.09 -5.53 0.20
CA LEU A 89 -3.17 -4.98 1.19
C LEU A 89 -3.56 -5.37 2.62
N GLY A 90 -4.85 -5.44 2.94
CA GLY A 90 -5.33 -5.94 4.22
C GLY A 90 -4.87 -7.38 4.51
N VAL A 91 -4.97 -8.27 3.51
CA VAL A 91 -4.47 -9.66 3.61
C VAL A 91 -2.95 -9.68 3.79
N VAL A 92 -2.21 -8.83 3.08
CA VAL A 92 -0.75 -8.71 3.27
C VAL A 92 -0.43 -8.32 4.71
N VAL A 93 -1.12 -7.29 5.23
CA VAL A 93 -0.90 -6.81 6.60
C VAL A 93 -1.26 -7.87 7.65
N GLU A 94 -2.32 -8.65 7.43
CA GLU A 94 -2.69 -9.79 8.28
C GLU A 94 -1.59 -10.87 8.33
N GLY A 95 -0.82 -11.04 7.25
CA GLY A 95 0.30 -11.97 7.18
C GLY A 95 1.56 -11.50 7.92
N ILE A 96 1.73 -10.18 8.13
CA ILE A 96 2.96 -9.60 8.69
C ILE A 96 3.37 -10.23 10.05
N PRO A 97 2.49 -10.40 11.05
CA PRO A 97 2.86 -11.01 12.33
C PRO A 97 3.54 -12.38 12.19
N HIS A 98 3.17 -13.17 11.18
CA HIS A 98 3.82 -14.46 10.91
C HIS A 98 5.23 -14.29 10.34
N LEU A 99 5.45 -13.29 9.48
CA LEU A 99 6.76 -13.01 8.87
C LEU A 99 7.78 -12.49 9.87
N VAL A 100 7.31 -11.86 10.95
CA VAL A 100 8.18 -11.21 11.94
C VAL A 100 8.15 -11.92 13.29
N LYS A 101 7.58 -13.12 13.38
CA LYS A 101 7.45 -13.88 14.64
C LYS A 101 8.78 -14.14 15.37
N ASP A 102 9.89 -14.18 14.63
CA ASP A 102 11.24 -14.43 15.14
C ASP A 102 12.01 -13.14 15.44
N CYS A 103 11.39 -11.98 15.19
CA CYS A 103 11.92 -10.68 15.56
C CYS A 103 11.78 -10.41 17.06
N VAL A 104 12.85 -9.88 17.66
CA VAL A 104 12.82 -9.43 19.05
C VAL A 104 12.28 -7.99 19.09
N HIS A 105 11.83 -7.52 20.25
CA HIS A 105 11.43 -6.12 20.55
C HIS A 105 10.40 -5.41 19.65
N ILE A 106 9.75 -6.10 18.71
CA ILE A 106 8.68 -5.55 17.85
C ILE A 106 7.26 -5.70 18.43
N GLY A 107 7.14 -6.14 19.68
CA GLY A 107 5.83 -6.46 20.29
C GLY A 107 4.86 -5.27 20.32
N ASP A 108 5.38 -4.07 20.57
CA ASP A 108 4.57 -2.84 20.56
C ASP A 108 4.07 -2.51 19.15
N ASP A 109 4.89 -2.75 18.12
CA ASP A 109 4.54 -2.51 16.71
C ASP A 109 3.46 -3.49 16.23
N ILE A 110 3.58 -4.76 16.60
CA ILE A 110 2.54 -5.77 16.35
C ILE A 110 1.23 -5.40 17.05
N THR A 111 1.30 -4.94 18.30
CA THR A 111 0.09 -4.53 19.04
C THR A 111 -0.61 -3.35 18.36
N LYS A 112 0.16 -2.36 17.86
CA LYS A 112 -0.40 -1.24 17.08
C LYS A 112 -1.00 -1.72 15.76
N LEU A 113 -0.32 -2.64 15.07
CA LEU A 113 -0.77 -3.20 13.80
C LEU A 113 -2.11 -3.93 13.97
N GLU A 114 -2.22 -4.80 14.98
CA GLU A 114 -3.45 -5.52 15.30
C GLU A 114 -4.59 -4.57 15.69
N SER A 115 -4.26 -3.50 16.43
CA SER A 115 -5.21 -2.47 16.82
C SER A 115 -5.74 -1.68 15.62
N TRP A 116 -4.88 -1.37 14.64
CA TRP A 116 -5.29 -0.74 13.40
C TRP A 116 -6.09 -1.71 12.50
N ALA A 117 -5.67 -2.97 12.41
CA ALA A 117 -6.26 -3.99 11.54
C ALA A 117 -7.72 -4.33 11.89
N VAL A 118 -8.23 -3.90 13.04
CA VAL A 118 -9.65 -4.05 13.41
C VAL A 118 -10.61 -3.46 12.38
N VAL A 119 -10.16 -2.51 11.55
CA VAL A 119 -10.96 -1.94 10.46
C VAL A 119 -11.42 -2.97 9.43
N PHE A 120 -10.70 -4.09 9.28
CA PHE A 120 -11.07 -5.18 8.38
C PHE A 120 -12.02 -6.20 9.04
N LYS A 121 -12.31 -6.09 10.34
CA LYS A 121 -13.18 -7.03 11.08
C LYS A 121 -14.67 -6.86 10.80
N ASP A 122 -15.09 -5.76 10.17
CA ASP A 122 -16.45 -5.58 9.63
C ASP A 122 -16.44 -5.52 8.09
N PRO A 123 -16.47 -6.68 7.41
CA PRO A 123 -16.43 -6.75 5.95
C PRO A 123 -17.61 -6.05 5.27
N SER A 124 -18.72 -5.84 5.98
CA SER A 124 -19.95 -5.24 5.43
C SER A 124 -19.86 -3.72 5.35
N ALA A 125 -19.19 -3.09 6.32
CA ALA A 125 -18.99 -1.64 6.36
C ALA A 125 -17.82 -1.18 5.46
N LEU A 126 -16.80 -2.03 5.26
CA LEU A 126 -15.57 -1.71 4.54
C LEU A 126 -15.79 -1.08 3.15
N PRO A 127 -16.69 -1.58 2.27
CA PRO A 127 -16.94 -0.97 0.97
C PRO A 127 -17.40 0.49 1.06
N GLY A 128 -18.25 0.81 2.04
CA GLY A 128 -18.76 2.16 2.26
C GLY A 128 -17.67 3.11 2.76
N ILE A 129 -16.85 2.64 3.70
CA ILE A 129 -15.70 3.38 4.25
C ILE A 129 -14.69 3.69 3.13
N VAL A 130 -14.25 2.68 2.39
CA VAL A 130 -13.28 2.83 1.29
C VAL A 130 -13.82 3.79 0.24
N LYS A 131 -15.08 3.62 -0.20
CA LYS A 131 -15.69 4.53 -1.18
C LYS A 131 -15.70 5.97 -0.68
N SER A 132 -16.11 6.20 0.56
CA SER A 132 -16.18 7.54 1.14
C SER A 132 -14.79 8.18 1.22
N ASN A 133 -13.82 7.48 1.81
CA ASN A 133 -12.47 7.99 2.00
C ASN A 133 -11.74 8.25 0.67
N VAL A 134 -11.87 7.33 -0.30
CA VAL A 134 -11.29 7.51 -1.63
C VAL A 134 -11.90 8.71 -2.34
N THR A 135 -13.21 8.94 -2.20
CA THR A 135 -13.87 10.10 -2.81
C THR A 135 -13.36 11.41 -2.21
N HIS A 136 -13.25 11.49 -0.89
CA HIS A 136 -12.77 12.69 -0.21
C HIS A 136 -11.27 12.94 -0.43
N SER A 137 -10.48 11.88 -0.57
CA SER A 137 -9.03 11.95 -0.71
C SER A 137 -8.52 11.71 -2.13
N LEU A 138 -9.39 11.77 -3.14
CA LEU A 138 -9.10 11.32 -4.52
C LEU A 138 -7.84 11.98 -5.10
N ILE A 139 -7.67 13.29 -4.89
CA ILE A 139 -6.51 14.04 -5.40
C ILE A 139 -5.21 13.54 -4.72
N LYS A 140 -5.23 13.39 -3.39
CA LYS A 140 -4.09 12.91 -2.62
C LYS A 140 -3.74 11.48 -3.00
N LEU A 141 -4.72 10.58 -3.02
CA LEU A 141 -4.52 9.18 -3.39
C LEU A 141 -4.05 9.00 -4.84
N THR A 142 -4.50 9.84 -5.78
CA THR A 142 -4.01 9.84 -7.16
C THR A 142 -2.54 10.29 -7.22
N ARG A 143 -2.18 11.33 -6.46
CA ARG A 143 -0.78 11.78 -6.36
C ARG A 143 0.10 10.70 -5.72
N ASP A 144 -0.40 10.05 -4.67
CA ASP A 144 0.35 9.03 -3.94
C ASP A 144 0.48 7.74 -4.79
N LEU A 145 -0.50 7.39 -5.63
CA LEU A 145 -0.34 6.35 -6.67
C LEU A 145 0.79 6.66 -7.66
N ASN A 146 0.84 7.91 -8.16
CA ASN A 146 1.92 8.33 -9.06
C ASN A 146 3.29 8.34 -8.35
N LYS A 147 3.32 8.67 -7.06
CA LYS A 147 4.52 8.57 -6.22
C LYS A 147 4.97 7.11 -6.12
N ALA A 148 4.09 6.19 -5.72
CA ALA A 148 4.39 4.76 -5.64
C ALA A 148 4.90 4.19 -6.98
N LYS A 149 4.26 4.56 -8.09
CA LYS A 149 4.70 4.22 -9.45
C LYS A 149 6.14 4.65 -9.75
N ASN A 150 6.52 5.86 -9.36
CA ASN A 150 7.89 6.34 -9.52
C ASN A 150 8.84 5.64 -8.55
N GLU A 151 8.43 5.38 -7.31
CA GLU A 151 9.25 4.66 -6.33
C GLU A 151 9.55 3.21 -6.78
N TRP A 152 8.58 2.56 -7.43
CA TRP A 152 8.74 1.26 -8.08
C TRP A 152 9.72 1.34 -9.25
N LYS A 153 9.60 2.37 -10.11
CA LYS A 153 10.50 2.60 -11.23
C LYS A 153 11.95 2.86 -10.77
N ASP A 154 12.11 3.62 -9.70
CA ASP A 154 13.41 3.99 -9.15
C ASP A 154 13.99 2.90 -8.23
N GLU A 155 13.36 1.71 -8.19
CA GLU A 155 13.76 0.55 -7.37
C GLU A 155 13.84 0.85 -5.86
N THR A 156 13.11 1.88 -5.41
CA THR A 156 13.03 2.28 -3.99
C THR A 156 11.90 1.55 -3.27
N TYR A 157 11.98 0.22 -3.22
CA TYR A 157 10.91 -0.67 -2.76
C TYR A 157 10.41 -0.39 -1.34
N TYR A 158 11.30 0.04 -0.43
CA TYR A 158 10.89 0.48 0.90
C TYR A 158 9.89 1.64 0.83
N LYS A 159 10.24 2.70 0.09
CA LYS A 159 9.38 3.88 -0.08
C LYS A 159 8.08 3.54 -0.79
N PHE A 160 8.15 2.68 -1.80
CA PHE A 160 6.98 2.12 -2.47
C PHE A 160 6.02 1.49 -1.46
N GLY A 161 6.53 0.60 -0.59
CA GLY A 161 5.77 0.02 0.51
C GLY A 161 5.17 1.07 1.43
N THR A 162 5.97 2.03 1.90
CA THR A 162 5.52 3.12 2.79
C THR A 162 4.37 3.91 2.18
N THR A 163 4.48 4.32 0.92
CA THR A 163 3.41 5.05 0.23
C THR A 163 2.13 4.21 0.17
N LEU A 164 2.22 2.90 -0.11
CA LEU A 164 1.04 2.03 -0.10
C LEU A 164 0.42 1.87 1.29
N GLY A 165 1.25 1.81 2.35
CA GLY A 165 0.77 1.74 3.74
C GLY A 165 0.03 3.01 4.14
N GLU A 166 0.58 4.19 3.82
CA GLU A 166 -0.08 5.48 4.04
C GLU A 166 -1.42 5.57 3.30
N MET A 167 -1.44 5.15 2.03
CA MET A 167 -2.66 5.09 1.23
C MET A 167 -3.70 4.15 1.83
N LEU A 168 -3.27 3.01 2.37
CA LEU A 168 -4.15 2.04 3.03
C LEU A 168 -4.83 2.67 4.25
N VAL A 169 -4.07 3.37 5.10
CA VAL A 169 -4.61 4.10 6.25
C VAL A 169 -5.63 5.15 5.80
N ILE A 170 -5.31 5.96 4.77
CA ILE A 170 -6.23 6.97 4.24
C ILE A 170 -7.52 6.33 3.74
N ALA A 171 -7.43 5.21 3.02
CA ALA A 171 -8.58 4.54 2.45
C ALA A 171 -9.46 3.86 3.51
N THR A 172 -8.89 3.47 4.66
CA THR A 172 -9.61 2.71 5.68
C THR A 172 -9.94 3.49 6.95
N GLN A 173 -9.41 4.72 7.14
CA GLN A 173 -9.67 5.48 8.35
C GLN A 173 -11.19 5.59 8.66
N PRO A 174 -11.62 5.35 9.91
CA PRO A 174 -13.03 5.52 10.27
C PRO A 174 -13.49 6.96 10.03
N LEU A 175 -14.69 7.14 9.48
CA LEU A 175 -15.24 8.45 9.09
C LEU A 175 -15.49 9.43 10.25
N ASN A 176 -15.15 9.05 11.48
CA ASN A 176 -15.50 9.78 12.71
C ASN A 176 -14.26 10.19 13.55
N MET A 177 -13.06 10.19 12.99
CA MET A 177 -11.89 10.76 13.68
C MET A 177 -11.55 12.12 13.07
N ASP A 178 -12.23 13.15 13.55
CA ASP A 178 -11.77 14.53 13.43
C ASP A 178 -10.47 14.66 14.22
N PHE A 179 -9.38 15.07 13.56
CA PHE A 179 -8.14 15.52 14.19
C PHE A 179 -8.14 17.04 14.34
#